data_AF-A0A6C1P711-F1
#
_entry.id   AF-A0A6C1P711-F1
#
_cell.length_a   1.000
_cell.length_b   1.000
_cell.length_c   1.000
_cell.angle_alpha   90.00
_cell.angle_beta   90.00
_cell.angle_gamma   90.00
#
_symmetry.space_group_name_H-M   'P 1'
#
loop_
_entity.id
_entity.type
_entity.pdbx_description
1 polymer ?
#
loop_
_entity_poly.entity_id
_entity_poly.type
_entity_poly.pdbx_seq_one_letter_code
_entity_poly.pdbx_strand_id
1 'polypeptide(L)'
;MNMHKPGNEDLQRLMMAVLDGEATPAQEDELNRHLNADAQLRREFDELKSIKHTTMKTRLTEPDSTLWTSYWMNTYTRIERGLGWILFSAGAILLIMFGAWELTKEWLTDPGLPVWVKTAGILLGAGTIILLVSVIREKLFLHKNERYKDIQR
;
A
#
# COMPACT_ATOMS: atom_id res chain seq x y z
N MET A 1 8.52 44.92 8.42
CA MET A 1 9.80 44.23 8.17
C MET A 1 10.90 45.11 8.73
N ASN A 2 11.16 44.98 10.05
CA ASN A 2 12.18 45.77 10.74
C ASN A 2 13.34 44.84 11.12
N MET A 3 14.50 45.15 10.54
CA MET A 3 15.76 44.44 10.68
C MET A 3 16.30 44.53 12.11
N HIS A 4 16.50 43.35 12.69
CA HIS A 4 17.68 42.89 13.41
C HIS A 4 18.61 43.98 14.00
N LYS A 5 18.54 44.17 15.32
CA LYS A 5 19.62 44.78 16.09
C LYS A 5 20.66 43.67 16.40
N PRO A 6 21.97 43.91 16.20
CA PRO A 6 23.02 42.88 16.33
C PRO A 6 23.26 42.35 17.76
N GLY A 7 22.56 42.87 18.77
CA GLY A 7 22.53 42.30 20.13
C GLY A 7 21.35 41.35 20.40
N ASN A 8 20.48 41.12 19.41
CA ASN A 8 19.27 40.30 19.57
C ASN A 8 19.50 38.82 19.25
N GLU A 9 20.55 38.45 18.51
CA GLU A 9 20.80 37.04 18.14
C GLU A 9 21.15 36.17 19.34
N ASP A 10 22.03 36.66 20.22
CA ASP A 10 22.43 35.93 21.42
C ASP A 10 21.26 35.80 22.40
N LEU A 11 20.44 36.85 22.50
CA LEU A 11 19.23 36.87 23.32
C LEU A 11 18.15 35.95 22.75
N GLN A 12 18.02 35.89 21.43
CA GLN A 12 17.12 34.95 20.75
C GLN A 12 17.56 33.51 20.93
N ARG A 13 18.86 33.22 20.86
CA ARG A 13 19.41 31.90 21.20
C ARG A 13 19.14 31.54 22.65
N LEU A 14 19.31 32.49 23.57
CA LEU A 14 19.01 32.31 24.99
C LEU A 14 17.51 32.02 25.21
N MET A 15 16.61 32.74 24.54
CA MET A 15 15.16 32.48 24.58
C MET A 15 14.82 31.07 24.09
N MET A 16 15.43 30.61 22.99
CA MET A 16 15.24 29.26 22.45
C MET A 16 15.78 28.20 23.42
N ALA A 17 16.98 28.38 23.97
CA ALA A 17 17.58 27.46 24.94
C ALA A 17 16.74 27.33 26.21
N VAL A 18 16.19 28.44 26.72
CA VAL A 18 15.27 28.42 27.88
C VAL A 18 13.95 27.75 27.52
N LEU A 19 13.39 28.02 26.33
CA LEU A 19 12.16 27.37 25.89
C LEU A 19 12.35 25.86 25.82
N ASP A 20 13.46 25.37 25.28
CA ASP A 20 13.76 23.94 25.10
C ASP A 20 14.30 23.24 26.35
N GLY A 21 14.60 24.00 27.42
CA GLY A 21 15.08 23.46 28.69
C GLY A 21 16.57 23.10 28.69
N GLU A 22 17.34 23.66 27.76
CA GLU A 22 18.78 23.47 27.61
C GLU A 22 19.61 24.58 28.29
N ALA A 23 18.95 25.63 28.78
CA ALA A 23 19.60 26.73 29.48
C ALA A 23 20.04 26.35 30.91
N THR A 24 21.16 26.92 31.34
CA THR A 24 21.64 26.81 32.73
C THR A 24 20.89 27.78 33.65
N PRO A 25 20.89 27.57 34.99
CA PRO A 25 20.22 28.49 35.92
C PRO A 25 20.73 29.95 35.81
N ALA A 26 22.02 30.14 35.56
CA ALA A 26 22.60 31.48 35.39
C ALA A 26 22.09 32.19 34.12
N GLN A 27 21.82 31.42 33.07
CA GLN A 27 21.27 31.88 31.79
C GLN A 27 19.78 32.21 31.88
N GLU A 28 19.02 31.45 32.68
CA GLU A 28 17.62 31.78 32.98
C GLU A 28 17.51 33.09 33.77
N ASP A 29 18.36 33.27 34.77
CA ASP A 29 18.43 34.52 35.54
C ASP A 29 18.81 35.72 34.67
N GLU A 30 19.74 35.52 33.73
CA GLU A 30 20.11 36.52 32.74
C GLU A 30 18.93 36.91 31.85
N LEU A 31 18.22 35.92 31.28
CA LEU A 31 17.04 36.17 30.47
C LEU A 31 15.96 36.90 31.27
N ASN A 32 15.71 36.49 32.52
CA ASN A 32 14.72 37.13 33.40
C ASN A 32 15.04 38.61 33.66
N ARG A 33 16.33 38.98 33.80
CA ARG A 33 16.73 40.40 33.90
C ARG A 33 16.36 41.17 32.63
N HIS A 34 16.60 40.60 31.46
CA HIS A 34 16.26 41.23 30.19
C HIS A 34 14.74 41.34 29.96
N LEU A 35 13.97 40.30 30.31
CA LEU A 35 12.50 40.31 30.23
C LEU A 35 11.84 41.31 31.18
N ASN A 36 12.50 41.63 32.30
CA ASN A 36 12.03 42.66 33.24
C ASN A 36 12.42 44.08 32.80
N ALA A 37 13.50 44.22 32.03
CA ALA A 37 13.97 45.51 31.52
C ALA A 37 13.27 45.94 30.22
N ASP A 38 12.78 44.99 29.41
CA ASP A 38 12.16 45.27 28.10
C ASP A 38 10.80 44.59 27.93
N ALA A 39 9.74 45.40 27.89
CA ALA A 39 8.37 44.93 27.69
C ALA A 39 8.12 44.38 26.27
N GLN A 40 8.90 44.77 25.26
CA GLN A 40 8.81 44.24 23.90
C GLN A 40 9.35 42.80 23.86
N LEU A 41 10.50 42.57 24.48
CA LEU A 41 11.13 41.25 24.56
C LEU A 41 10.23 40.24 25.30
N ARG A 42 9.56 40.71 26.36
CA ARG A 42 8.62 39.86 27.10
C ARG A 42 7.45 39.38 26.25
N ARG A 43 6.92 40.23 25.36
CA ARG A 43 5.86 39.84 24.43
C ARG A 43 6.33 38.80 23.43
N GLU A 44 7.54 38.96 22.89
CA GLU A 44 8.15 38.01 21.95
C GLU A 44 8.34 36.63 22.60
N PHE A 45 8.83 36.59 23.84
CA PHE A 45 8.99 35.35 24.59
C PHE A 45 7.64 34.66 24.91
N ASP A 46 6.62 35.43 25.28
CA ASP A 46 5.27 34.90 25.54
C ASP A 46 4.61 34.33 24.26
N GLU A 47 4.85 34.95 23.10
CA GLU A 47 4.39 34.46 21.80
C GLU A 47 5.04 33.12 21.43
N LEU A 48 6.36 33.01 21.57
CA LEU A 48 7.10 31.76 21.34
C LEU A 48 6.61 30.62 22.25
N LYS A 49 6.32 30.94 23.53
CA LYS A 49 5.76 29.98 24.49
C LYS A 49 4.38 29.47 24.07
N SER A 50 3.52 30.35 23.53
CA SER A 50 2.20 29.99 23.01
C SER A 50 2.29 29.05 21.80
N ILE A 51 3.21 29.32 20.88
CA ILE A 51 3.47 28.48 19.70
C ILE A 51 3.93 27.09 20.13
N LYS A 52 4.94 27.00 21.02
CA LYS A 52 5.43 25.72 21.55
C LYS A 52 4.31 24.89 22.16
N HIS A 53 3.48 25.52 22.99
CA HIS A 53 2.37 24.85 23.67
C HIS A 53 1.29 24.36 22.69
N THR A 54 0.99 25.12 21.63
CA THR A 54 0.03 24.73 20.60
C THR A 54 0.56 23.57 19.75
N THR A 55 1.84 23.61 19.38
CA THR A 55 2.50 22.53 18.64
C THR A 55 2.61 21.25 19.46
N MET A 56 2.96 21.33 20.76
CA MET A 56 3.02 20.16 21.65
C MET A 56 1.66 19.49 21.87
N LYS A 57 0.55 20.24 21.80
CA LYS A 57 -0.80 19.68 21.87
C LYS A 57 -1.22 18.94 20.60
N THR A 58 -0.51 19.16 19.49
CA THR A 58 -0.72 18.40 18.26
C THR A 58 0.02 17.07 18.39
N ARG A 59 -0.63 16.12 19.07
CA ARG A 59 -0.13 14.75 19.12
C ARG A 59 -0.21 14.18 17.71
N LEU A 60 0.92 14.14 17.00
CA LEU A 60 1.06 13.34 15.79
C LEU A 60 0.70 11.91 16.18
N THR A 61 -0.46 11.45 15.75
CA THR A 61 -0.89 10.08 15.95
C THR A 61 0.04 9.25 15.08
N GLU A 62 0.98 8.54 15.71
CA GLU A 62 1.79 7.55 15.01
C GLU A 62 0.84 6.56 14.32
N PRO A 63 0.96 6.34 13.00
CA PRO A 63 0.12 5.37 12.33
C PRO A 63 0.40 4.00 12.94
N ASP A 64 -0.66 3.36 13.42
CA ASP A 64 -0.58 2.07 14.10
C ASP A 64 0.14 1.04 13.20
N SER A 65 1.23 0.47 13.72
CA SER A 65 2.09 -0.49 13.01
C SER A 65 1.33 -1.70 12.46
N THR A 66 0.17 -2.01 13.05
CA THR A 66 -0.75 -3.07 12.63
C THR A 66 -1.39 -2.82 11.27
N LEU A 67 -1.59 -1.55 10.88
CA LEU A 67 -2.14 -1.20 9.57
C LEU A 67 -1.17 -1.50 8.43
N TRP A 68 0.14 -1.40 8.69
CA TRP A 68 1.15 -1.69 7.69
C TRP A 68 1.18 -3.18 7.34
N THR A 69 1.22 -4.05 8.34
CA THR A 69 1.28 -5.51 8.15
C THR A 69 0.06 -6.04 7.39
N SER A 70 -1.14 -5.55 7.71
CA SER A 70 -2.37 -6.03 7.08
C SER A 70 -2.52 -5.61 5.62
N TYR A 71 -1.94 -4.46 5.24
CA TYR A 71 -1.95 -3.98 3.85
C TYR A 71 -1.03 -4.81 2.94
N TRP A 72 0.17 -5.15 3.43
CA TRP A 72 1.14 -5.95 2.66
C TRP A 72 0.67 -7.39 2.44
N MET A 73 0.10 -8.04 3.46
CA MET A 73 -0.32 -9.46 3.39
C MET A 73 -1.46 -9.69 2.39
N ASN A 74 -2.46 -8.81 2.35
CA ASN A 74 -3.64 -8.95 1.49
C ASN A 74 -3.37 -8.55 0.03
N THR A 75 -2.44 -7.61 -0.19
CA THR A 75 -2.10 -7.13 -1.53
C THR A 75 -1.22 -8.15 -2.26
N TYR A 76 -0.23 -8.72 -1.59
CA TYR A 76 0.71 -9.67 -2.19
C TYR A 76 0.02 -10.97 -2.63
N THR A 77 -0.79 -11.55 -1.74
CA THR A 77 -1.53 -12.80 -2.02
C THR A 77 -2.58 -12.66 -3.14
N ARG A 78 -3.12 -11.46 -3.35
CA ARG A 78 -4.09 -11.20 -4.43
C ARG A 78 -3.42 -11.07 -5.80
N ILE A 79 -2.24 -10.45 -5.84
CA ILE A 79 -1.50 -10.22 -7.08
C ILE A 79 -0.89 -11.53 -7.60
N GLU A 80 -0.27 -12.33 -6.73
CA GLU A 80 0.29 -13.63 -7.12
C GLU A 80 -0.75 -14.53 -7.77
N ARG A 81 -1.94 -14.61 -7.16
CA ARG A 81 -3.05 -15.41 -7.70
C ARG A 81 -3.55 -14.86 -9.02
N GLY A 82 -3.70 -13.54 -9.14
CA GLY A 82 -4.15 -12.89 -10.37
C GLY A 82 -3.20 -13.16 -11.55
N LEU A 83 -1.91 -12.88 -11.36
CA LEU A 83 -0.88 -13.10 -12.38
C LEU A 83 -0.69 -14.59 -12.70
N GLY A 84 -0.71 -15.45 -11.69
CA GLY A 84 -0.61 -16.90 -11.88
C GLY A 84 -1.72 -17.45 -12.78
N TRP A 85 -2.97 -16.99 -12.60
CA TRP A 85 -4.08 -17.43 -13.44
C TRP A 85 -4.02 -16.88 -14.86
N ILE A 86 -3.58 -15.63 -15.04
CA ILE A 86 -3.37 -15.05 -16.39
C ILE A 86 -2.32 -15.87 -17.14
N LEU A 87 -1.18 -16.15 -16.51
CA LEU A 87 -0.10 -16.90 -17.14
C LEU A 87 -0.50 -18.36 -17.39
N PHE A 88 -1.18 -19.00 -16.43
CA PHE A 88 -1.69 -20.37 -16.59
C PHE A 88 -2.71 -20.47 -17.73
N SER A 89 -3.68 -19.56 -17.79
CA SER A 89 -4.69 -19.56 -18.85
C SER A 89 -4.09 -19.30 -20.24
N ALA A 90 -3.16 -18.35 -20.35
CA ALA A 90 -2.44 -18.09 -21.59
C ALA A 90 -1.65 -19.33 -22.07
N GLY A 91 -0.89 -19.96 -21.17
CA GLY A 91 -0.15 -21.19 -21.48
C GLY A 91 -1.07 -22.36 -21.84
N ALA A 92 -2.16 -22.55 -21.10
CA ALA A 92 -3.15 -23.58 -21.37
C ALA A 92 -3.81 -23.40 -22.75
N ILE A 93 -4.18 -22.18 -23.14
CA ILE A 93 -4.74 -21.89 -24.46
C ILE A 93 -3.73 -22.26 -25.56
N LEU A 94 -2.46 -21.85 -25.43
CA LEU A 94 -1.44 -22.17 -26.42
C LEU A 94 -1.22 -23.69 -26.56
N LEU A 95 -1.16 -24.42 -25.44
CA LEU A 95 -1.00 -25.87 -25.45
C LEU A 95 -2.22 -26.58 -26.06
N ILE A 96 -3.44 -26.12 -25.74
CA ILE A 96 -4.67 -26.66 -26.33
C ILE A 96 -4.69 -26.41 -27.84
N MET A 97 -4.34 -25.20 -28.29
CA MET A 97 -4.29 -24.88 -29.72
C MET A 97 -3.26 -25.73 -30.45
N PHE A 98 -2.06 -25.87 -29.90
CA PHE A 98 -1.01 -26.70 -30.48
C PHE A 98 -1.40 -28.18 -30.51
N GLY A 99 -1.92 -28.72 -29.40
CA GLY A 99 -2.39 -30.09 -29.32
C GLY A 99 -3.54 -30.38 -30.28
N ALA A 100 -4.50 -29.46 -30.40
CA ALA A 100 -5.59 -29.58 -31.36
C ALA A 100 -5.08 -29.54 -32.80
N TRP A 101 -4.12 -28.65 -33.12
CA TRP A 101 -3.50 -28.59 -34.44
C TRP A 101 -2.77 -29.89 -34.80
N GLU A 102 -2.01 -30.46 -33.87
CA GLU A 102 -1.26 -31.68 -34.13
C GLU A 102 -2.18 -32.90 -34.25
N LEU A 103 -3.19 -33.03 -33.39
CA LEU A 103 -4.19 -34.09 -33.47
C LEU A 103 -5.00 -34.00 -34.77
N THR A 104 -5.32 -32.78 -35.23
CA THR A 104 -6.11 -32.60 -36.44
C THR A 104 -5.29 -32.86 -37.71
N LYS A 105 -3.98 -32.65 -37.74
CA LYS A 105 -3.17 -32.93 -38.94
C LYS A 105 -3.31 -34.36 -39.43
N GLU A 106 -2.98 -35.34 -38.59
CA GLU A 106 -3.00 -36.74 -39.01
C GLU A 106 -4.44 -37.25 -39.14
N TRP A 107 -5.31 -36.85 -38.21
CA TRP A 107 -6.68 -37.33 -38.12
C TRP A 107 -7.61 -36.77 -39.21
N LEU A 108 -7.45 -35.51 -39.64
CA LEU A 108 -8.23 -34.97 -40.76
C LEU A 108 -7.71 -35.43 -42.11
N THR A 109 -6.39 -35.65 -42.23
CA THR A 109 -5.77 -35.99 -43.53
C THR A 109 -5.89 -37.48 -43.85
N ASP A 110 -6.18 -38.34 -42.87
CA ASP A 110 -6.41 -39.77 -43.10
C ASP A 110 -7.71 -40.00 -43.92
N PRO A 111 -7.61 -40.60 -45.13
CA PRO A 111 -8.75 -40.96 -45.97
C PRO A 111 -9.59 -42.12 -45.41
N GLY A 112 -9.04 -42.92 -44.48
CA GLY A 112 -9.70 -44.08 -43.90
C GLY A 112 -10.76 -43.74 -42.85
N LEU A 113 -10.80 -42.49 -42.38
CA LEU A 113 -11.72 -42.07 -41.33
C LEU A 113 -13.02 -41.48 -41.88
N PRO A 114 -14.18 -42.02 -41.48
CA PRO A 114 -15.47 -41.46 -41.85
C PRO A 114 -15.63 -40.01 -41.35
N VAL A 115 -16.27 -39.16 -42.16
CA VAL A 115 -16.47 -37.74 -41.83
C VAL A 115 -17.20 -37.57 -40.49
N TRP A 116 -18.17 -38.42 -40.16
CA TRP A 116 -18.92 -38.35 -38.90
C TRP A 116 -18.03 -38.57 -37.65
N VAL A 117 -16.98 -39.41 -37.75
CA VAL A 117 -16.02 -39.63 -36.67
C VAL A 117 -15.21 -38.36 -36.43
N LYS A 118 -14.78 -37.71 -37.52
CA LYS A 118 -14.07 -36.43 -37.48
C LYS A 118 -14.90 -35.34 -36.79
N THR A 119 -16.18 -35.24 -37.15
CA THR A 119 -17.09 -34.25 -36.54
C THR A 119 -17.37 -34.57 -35.07
N ALA A 120 -17.56 -35.84 -34.72
CA ALA A 120 -17.82 -36.27 -33.35
C ALA A 120 -16.65 -35.95 -32.40
N GLY A 121 -15.40 -36.19 -32.80
CA GLY A 121 -14.25 -35.87 -31.95
C GLY A 121 -14.01 -34.37 -31.79
N ILE A 122 -14.32 -33.54 -32.80
CA ILE A 122 -14.29 -32.07 -32.65
C ILE A 122 -15.33 -31.61 -31.63
N LEU A 123 -16.58 -32.11 -31.73
CA LEU A 123 -17.64 -31.80 -30.78
C LEU A 123 -17.28 -32.23 -29.35
N LEU A 124 -16.71 -33.43 -29.20
CA LEU A 124 -16.26 -33.95 -27.91
C LEU A 124 -15.14 -33.09 -27.31
N GLY A 125 -14.13 -32.73 -28.11
CA GLY A 125 -13.02 -31.88 -27.68
C GLY A 125 -13.51 -30.49 -27.27
N ALA A 126 -14.32 -29.84 -28.10
CA ALA A 126 -14.91 -28.55 -27.81
C ALA A 126 -15.78 -28.58 -26.54
N GLY A 127 -16.64 -29.58 -26.40
CA GLY A 127 -17.47 -29.78 -25.21
C GLY A 127 -16.65 -29.97 -23.95
N THR A 128 -15.57 -30.75 -24.02
CA THR A 128 -14.65 -30.97 -22.89
C THR A 128 -13.97 -29.68 -22.46
N ILE A 129 -13.48 -28.87 -23.41
CA ILE A 129 -12.87 -27.57 -23.12
C ILE A 129 -13.89 -26.62 -22.46
N ILE A 130 -15.11 -26.55 -23.00
CA ILE A 130 -16.18 -25.71 -22.43
C ILE A 130 -16.51 -26.15 -20.99
N LEU A 131 -16.63 -27.45 -20.73
CA LEU A 131 -16.87 -27.98 -19.39
C LEU A 131 -15.72 -27.67 -18.43
N LEU A 132 -14.46 -27.87 -18.86
CA LEU A 132 -13.28 -27.54 -18.06
C LEU A 132 -13.24 -26.05 -17.70
N VAL A 133 -13.48 -25.17 -18.68
CA VAL A 133 -13.55 -23.72 -18.44
C VAL A 133 -14.71 -23.38 -17.49
N SER A 134 -15.87 -24.04 -17.62
CA SER A 134 -17.00 -23.83 -16.72
C SER A 134 -16.67 -24.21 -15.28
N VAL A 135 -16.10 -25.41 -15.06
CA VAL A 135 -15.72 -25.90 -13.73
C VAL A 135 -14.62 -25.03 -13.12
N ILE A 136 -13.61 -24.64 -13.91
CA ILE A 136 -12.56 -23.73 -13.45
C ILE A 136 -13.18 -22.38 -13.05
N ARG A 137 -14.04 -21.80 -13.89
CA ARG A 137 -14.72 -20.53 -13.58
C ARG A 137 -15.57 -20.64 -12.31
N GLU A 138 -16.33 -21.71 -12.17
CA GLU A 138 -17.19 -21.96 -11.01
C GLU A 138 -16.37 -22.11 -9.73
N LYS A 139 -15.34 -22.96 -9.74
CA LYS A 139 -14.44 -23.16 -8.59
C LYS A 139 -13.73 -21.85 -8.20
N LEU A 140 -13.32 -21.04 -9.18
CA LEU A 140 -12.71 -19.74 -8.95
C LEU A 140 -13.70 -18.72 -8.36
N PHE A 141 -14.94 -18.71 -8.84
CA PHE A 141 -15.98 -17.80 -8.34
C PHE A 141 -16.40 -18.16 -6.92
N LEU A 142 -16.57 -19.45 -6.62
CA LEU A 142 -16.85 -19.95 -5.28
C LEU A 142 -15.72 -19.61 -4.30
N HIS A 143 -14.46 -19.82 -4.69
CA HIS A 143 -13.32 -19.49 -3.82
C HIS A 143 -13.18 -17.98 -3.55
N LYS A 144 -13.66 -17.12 -4.46
CA LYS A 144 -13.70 -15.66 -4.26
C LYS A 144 -14.87 -15.19 -3.40
N ASN A 145 -15.98 -15.93 -3.35
CA ASN A 145 -17.22 -15.52 -2.67
C ASN A 145 -17.49 -16.22 -1.33
N GLU A 146 -16.57 -17.03 -0.82
CA GLU A 146 -16.63 -17.51 0.57
C GLU A 146 -16.32 -16.36 1.55
N ARG A 147 -17.33 -15.51 1.75
CA ARG A 147 -17.40 -14.37 2.67
C ARG A 147 -17.40 -14.77 4.16
N TYR A 148 -17.15 -16.04 4.49
CA TYR A 148 -17.24 -16.60 5.84
C TYR A 148 -15.97 -17.32 6.31
N LYS A 149 -14.79 -16.92 5.81
CA LYS A 149 -13.53 -17.53 6.25
C LYS A 149 -12.86 -16.84 7.45
N ASP A 150 -13.32 -15.65 7.83
CA ASP A 150 -12.74 -14.85 8.92
C ASP A 150 -13.62 -14.76 10.18
N ILE A 151 -14.57 -15.68 10.39
CA ILE A 151 -15.24 -15.77 11.70
C ILE A 151 -14.46 -16.75 12.57
N GLN A 152 -13.47 -16.23 13.31
CA GLN A 152 -12.94 -16.91 14.48
C GLN A 152 -14.05 -16.91 15.56
N ARG A 153 -14.33 -18.09 16.14
CA ARG A 153 -15.18 -18.23 17.33
C ARG A 153 -14.38 -17.93 18.59
#